data_AF-A0A1F5SA04-F1
#
_entry.id   AF-A0A1F5SA04-F1
#
_cell.length_a   1.000
_cell.length_b   1.000
_cell.length_c   1.000
_cell.angle_alpha   90.00
_cell.angle_beta   90.00
_cell.angle_gamma   90.00
#
_symmetry.space_group_name_H-M   'P 1'
#
loop_
_entity.id
_entity.type
_entity.pdbx_description
1 polymer ?
#
loop_
_entity_poly.entity_id
_entity_poly.type
_entity_poly.pdbx_seq_one_letter_code
_entity_poly.pdbx_strand_id
1 'polypeptide(L)'
;MVGYSSIKEQVLYSTLVPSILAIKNHQSYNQAQKEFFLAQGFNKSPDVNLDEAAWFKRQAIKVIYNNPVYFLESATISLYTFFTHDGALNLLSQLKLDNGYLNYPHGLSFFKQSFHGLIISLADLAGSPLALVLLFRLFWILTAVCFMMSLVYQAVKKGFNIYSGFFLVLILYFALTTIANGLGVNARFRYPVNALILIFVIQGWQAWLNEYRSKKLSVLECS
;
A
#
# COMPACT_ATOMS: atom_id res chain seq x y z
N MET A 1 2.21 29.93 3.02
CA MET A 1 3.30 28.93 2.94
C MET A 1 2.92 27.81 3.89
N VAL A 2 2.73 26.58 3.39
CA VAL A 2 2.50 25.41 4.26
C VAL A 2 3.79 25.19 5.04
N GLY A 3 3.74 25.32 6.37
CA GLY A 3 4.88 24.97 7.21
C GLY A 3 5.14 23.48 7.08
N TYR A 4 6.39 23.05 6.86
CA TYR A 4 6.71 21.61 6.76
C TYR A 4 6.22 20.77 7.94
N SER A 5 6.02 21.41 9.10
CA SER A 5 5.46 20.77 10.30
C SER A 5 3.93 20.57 10.27
N SER A 6 3.15 21.26 9.43
CA SER A 6 1.68 21.12 9.36
C SER A 6 1.22 20.12 8.29
N ILE A 7 2.16 19.62 7.47
CA ILE A 7 1.87 18.65 6.39
C ILE A 7 1.29 17.35 6.96
N LYS A 8 1.72 16.92 8.15
CA LYS A 8 1.25 15.67 8.77
C LYS A 8 -0.23 15.78 9.17
N GLU A 9 -0.62 16.92 9.74
CA GLU A 9 -1.98 17.24 10.15
C GLU A 9 -2.88 17.43 8.92
N GLN A 10 -2.35 18.06 7.87
CA GLN A 10 -3.04 18.17 6.58
C GLN A 10 -3.30 16.79 5.97
N VAL A 11 -2.31 15.89 5.95
CA VAL A 11 -2.49 14.53 5.44
C VAL A 11 -3.54 13.77 6.27
N LEU A 12 -3.44 13.82 7.60
CA LEU A 12 -4.41 13.15 8.47
C LEU A 12 -5.86 13.60 8.21
N TYR A 13 -6.07 14.91 8.06
CA TYR A 13 -7.40 15.48 7.83
C TYR A 13 -7.88 15.35 6.38
N SER A 14 -7.00 15.55 5.40
CA SER A 14 -7.37 15.63 3.99
C SER A 14 -7.38 14.29 3.27
N THR A 15 -6.69 13.27 3.79
CA THR A 15 -6.64 11.94 3.16
C THR A 15 -7.19 10.84 4.06
N LEU A 16 -6.74 10.72 5.31
CA LEU A 16 -7.17 9.62 6.18
C LEU A 16 -8.65 9.73 6.56
N VAL A 17 -9.12 10.92 6.96
CA VAL A 17 -10.53 11.11 7.33
C VAL A 17 -11.48 10.78 6.16
N PRO A 18 -11.29 11.32 4.94
CA PRO A 18 -12.07 10.89 3.78
C PRO A 18 -11.99 9.40 3.47
N SER A 19 -10.85 8.76 3.72
CA SER A 19 -10.69 7.31 3.51
C SER A 19 -11.61 6.51 4.44
N ILE A 20 -11.65 6.89 5.72
CA ILE A 20 -12.54 6.27 6.72
C ILE A 20 -14.01 6.45 6.32
N LEU A 21 -14.38 7.67 5.90
CA LEU A 21 -15.74 7.99 5.49
C LEU A 21 -16.15 7.30 4.18
N ALA A 22 -15.21 7.14 3.23
CA ALA A 22 -15.44 6.42 1.99
C ALA A 22 -15.82 4.95 2.24
N ILE A 23 -15.06 4.29 3.11
CA ILE A 23 -15.31 2.90 3.51
C ILE A 23 -16.64 2.80 4.25
N LYS A 24 -16.87 3.66 5.25
CA LYS A 24 -18.09 3.67 6.06
C LYS A 24 -19.36 3.85 5.21
N ASN A 25 -19.32 4.76 4.25
CA ASN A 25 -20.49 5.11 3.43
C ASN A 25 -20.55 4.30 2.12
N HIS A 26 -19.65 3.31 1.93
CA HIS A 26 -19.56 2.50 0.71
C HIS A 26 -19.48 3.31 -0.59
N GLN A 27 -18.72 4.41 -0.57
CA GLN A 27 -18.59 5.32 -1.70
C GLN A 27 -17.14 5.45 -2.16
N SER A 28 -16.94 6.06 -3.34
CA SER A 28 -15.58 6.28 -3.86
C SER A 28 -14.81 7.29 -2.99
N TYR A 29 -13.49 7.12 -2.90
CA TYR A 29 -12.62 8.04 -2.15
C TYR A 29 -12.76 9.49 -2.63
N ASN A 30 -12.80 9.72 -3.95
CA ASN A 30 -12.94 11.05 -4.53
C ASN A 30 -14.27 11.71 -4.15
N GLN A 31 -15.35 10.93 -4.11
CA GLN A 31 -16.67 11.42 -3.71
C GLN A 31 -16.69 11.75 -2.21
N ALA A 32 -16.22 10.84 -1.35
CA ALA A 32 -16.16 11.07 0.09
C ALA A 32 -15.30 12.30 0.46
N GLN A 33 -14.18 12.49 -0.23
CA GLN A 33 -13.31 13.63 -0.03
C GLN A 33 -14.01 14.94 -0.42
N LYS A 34 -14.68 14.97 -1.57
CA LYS A 34 -15.42 16.16 -2.02
C LYS A 34 -16.57 16.50 -1.07
N GLU A 35 -17.38 15.51 -0.69
CA GLU A 35 -18.49 15.68 0.25
C GLU A 35 -18.01 16.17 1.63
N PHE A 36 -16.93 15.58 2.14
CA PHE A 36 -16.35 15.97 3.42
C PHE A 36 -15.89 17.43 3.42
N PHE A 37 -15.16 17.85 2.39
CA PHE A 37 -14.70 19.24 2.30
C PHE A 37 -15.85 20.23 2.13
N LEU A 38 -16.84 19.92 1.27
CA LEU A 38 -18.02 20.76 1.10
C LEU A 38 -18.81 20.91 2.40
N ALA A 39 -18.98 19.82 3.16
CA ALA A 39 -19.67 19.84 4.46
C ALA A 39 -18.94 20.71 5.51
N GLN A 40 -17.64 20.95 5.33
CA GLN A 40 -16.81 21.79 6.20
C GLN A 40 -16.62 23.20 5.62
N GLY A 41 -17.31 23.54 4.52
CA GLY A 41 -17.23 24.86 3.87
C GLY A 41 -16.02 25.05 2.95
N PHE A 42 -15.29 23.99 2.63
CA PHE A 42 -14.12 24.03 1.74
C PHE A 42 -14.46 23.56 0.33
N ASN A 43 -14.07 24.35 -0.68
CA ASN A 43 -14.24 23.97 -2.10
C ASN A 43 -13.17 22.97 -2.59
N LYS A 44 -12.06 22.84 -1.87
CA LYS A 44 -10.92 21.96 -2.16
C LYS A 44 -10.21 21.56 -0.86
N SER A 45 -9.23 20.65 -0.92
CA SER A 45 -8.40 20.33 0.24
C SER A 45 -7.82 21.60 0.86
N PRO A 46 -8.03 21.85 2.16
CA PRO A 46 -7.53 23.06 2.81
C PRO A 46 -6.00 23.03 2.89
N ASP A 47 -5.39 24.20 2.73
CA ASP A 47 -3.97 24.42 3.01
C ASP A 47 -3.82 24.72 4.50
N VAL A 48 -3.26 23.76 5.25
CA VAL A 48 -3.17 23.87 6.70
C VAL A 48 -1.96 24.72 7.08
N ASN A 49 -2.24 25.90 7.64
CA ASN A 49 -1.23 26.75 8.28
C ASN A 49 -0.88 26.21 9.68
N LEU A 50 0.29 26.62 10.20
CA LEU A 50 0.79 26.17 11.51
C LEU A 50 -0.20 26.49 12.65
N ASP A 51 -0.84 27.65 12.59
CA ASP A 51 -1.77 28.12 13.63
C ASP A 51 -3.06 27.29 13.68
N GLU A 52 -3.47 26.70 12.55
CA GLU A 52 -4.70 25.92 12.42
C GLU A 52 -4.46 24.41 12.55
N ALA A 53 -3.21 23.95 12.47
CA ALA A 53 -2.83 22.54 12.46
C ALA A 53 -3.40 21.76 13.67
N ALA A 54 -3.41 22.39 14.85
CA ALA A 54 -3.97 21.80 16.07
C ALA A 54 -5.49 21.59 16.00
N TRP A 55 -6.22 22.41 15.24
CA TRP A 55 -7.65 22.26 15.02
C TRP A 55 -7.93 21.08 14.08
N PHE A 56 -7.25 21.04 12.93
CA PHE A 56 -7.39 19.95 11.95
C PHE A 56 -7.05 18.58 12.54
N LYS A 57 -5.97 18.51 13.33
CA LYS A 57 -5.58 17.30 14.06
C LYS A 57 -6.69 16.83 15.00
N ARG A 58 -7.28 17.73 15.80
CA ARG A 58 -8.35 17.40 16.75
C ARG A 58 -9.59 16.87 16.04
N GLN A 59 -9.99 17.50 14.94
CA GLN A 59 -11.13 17.03 14.14
C GLN A 59 -10.88 15.65 13.55
N ALA A 60 -9.68 15.42 12.99
CA ALA A 60 -9.32 14.13 12.42
C ALA A 60 -9.30 13.02 13.48
N ILE A 61 -8.70 13.27 14.66
CA ILE A 61 -8.71 12.32 15.78
C ILE A 61 -10.14 12.00 16.22
N LYS A 62 -11.02 12.99 16.28
CA LYS A 62 -12.44 12.77 16.64
C LYS A 62 -13.12 11.81 15.66
N VAL A 63 -12.88 11.96 14.36
CA VAL A 63 -13.44 11.04 13.36
C VAL A 63 -12.85 9.63 13.50
N ILE A 64 -11.54 9.51 13.72
CA ILE A 64 -10.88 8.21 13.92
C ILE A 64 -11.46 7.49 15.14
N TYR A 65 -11.55 8.18 16.27
CA TYR A 65 -12.07 7.63 17.53
C TYR A 65 -13.53 7.17 17.41
N ASN A 66 -14.35 7.92 16.65
CA ASN A 66 -15.75 7.57 16.41
C ASN A 66 -15.95 6.45 15.37
N ASN A 67 -14.90 6.05 14.64
CA ASN A 67 -14.98 5.08 13.54
C ASN A 67 -13.79 4.09 13.56
N PRO A 68 -13.52 3.40 14.68
CA PRO A 68 -12.29 2.60 14.85
C PRO A 68 -12.23 1.40 13.89
N VAL A 69 -13.36 0.77 13.60
CA VAL A 69 -13.44 -0.38 12.68
C VAL A 69 -13.05 0.04 11.25
N TYR A 70 -13.64 1.14 10.77
CA TYR A 70 -13.36 1.66 9.43
C TYR A 70 -11.95 2.25 9.30
N PHE A 71 -11.39 2.76 10.40
CA PHE A 71 -9.98 3.12 10.47
C PHE A 71 -9.07 1.90 10.31
N LEU A 72 -9.34 0.81 11.03
CA LEU A 72 -8.58 -0.44 10.89
C LEU A 72 -8.70 -1.02 9.48
N GLU A 73 -9.89 -0.94 8.88
CA GLU A 73 -10.08 -1.35 7.49
C GLU A 73 -9.23 -0.49 6.55
N SER A 74 -9.32 0.85 6.66
CA SER A 74 -8.47 1.76 5.87
C SER A 74 -6.98 1.46 6.05
N ALA A 75 -6.52 1.24 7.29
CA ALA A 75 -5.14 0.92 7.59
C ALA A 75 -4.69 -0.39 6.93
N THR A 76 -5.54 -1.41 6.96
CA THR A 76 -5.29 -2.70 6.33
C THR A 76 -5.18 -2.56 4.81
N ILE A 77 -6.08 -1.78 4.20
CA ILE A 77 -6.02 -1.49 2.76
C ILE A 77 -4.73 -0.74 2.42
N SER A 78 -4.37 0.30 3.18
CA SER A 78 -3.13 1.05 2.95
C SER A 78 -1.89 0.17 3.06
N LEU A 79 -1.83 -0.71 4.06
CA LEU A 79 -0.73 -1.66 4.24
C LEU A 79 -0.67 -2.68 3.08
N TYR A 80 -1.81 -3.23 2.68
CA TYR A 80 -1.88 -4.13 1.54
C TYR A 80 -1.38 -3.44 0.27
N THR A 81 -1.87 -2.22 0.01
CA THR A 81 -1.47 -1.38 -1.13
C THR A 81 0.02 -1.03 -1.05
N PHE A 82 0.59 -0.79 0.13
CA PHE A 82 2.04 -0.54 0.30
C PHE A 82 2.89 -1.68 -0.25
N PHE A 83 2.50 -2.94 0.00
CA PHE A 83 3.26 -4.11 -0.47
C PHE A 83 2.94 -4.54 -1.90
N THR A 84 1.74 -4.25 -2.41
CA THR A 84 1.27 -4.79 -3.70
C THR A 84 1.20 -3.77 -4.82
N HIS A 85 1.11 -2.48 -4.52
CA HIS A 85 0.91 -1.44 -5.51
C HIS A 85 2.24 -0.91 -6.06
N ASP A 86 2.27 -0.70 -7.37
CA ASP A 86 3.37 -0.13 -8.13
C ASP A 86 3.08 1.33 -8.54
N GLY A 87 4.13 2.11 -8.82
CA GLY A 87 3.99 3.46 -9.34
C GLY A 87 3.74 3.56 -10.84
N ALA A 88 3.56 2.44 -11.56
CA ALA A 88 3.56 2.45 -13.02
C ALA A 88 2.31 3.15 -13.60
N LEU A 89 1.17 3.14 -12.90
CA LEU A 89 0.02 3.97 -13.29
C LEU A 89 0.34 5.46 -13.28
N ASN A 90 1.09 5.93 -12.27
CA ASN A 90 1.53 7.32 -12.21
C ASN A 90 2.49 7.65 -13.36
N LEU A 91 3.36 6.70 -13.73
CA LEU A 91 4.25 6.84 -14.88
C LEU A 91 3.46 6.91 -16.19
N LEU A 92 2.49 6.02 -16.41
CA LEU A 92 1.67 6.03 -17.62
C LEU A 92 0.82 7.31 -17.73
N SER A 93 0.30 7.81 -16.61
CA SER A 93 -0.43 9.08 -16.57
C SER A 93 0.49 10.27 -16.91
N GLN A 94 1.72 10.28 -16.39
CA GLN A 94 2.71 11.29 -16.79
C GLN A 94 3.08 11.22 -18.27
N LEU A 95 3.09 10.02 -18.85
CA LEU A 95 3.34 9.79 -20.28
C LEU A 95 2.09 10.06 -21.15
N LYS A 96 0.95 10.48 -20.56
CA LYS A 96 -0.35 10.67 -21.23
C LYS A 96 -0.81 9.44 -22.02
N LEU A 97 -0.40 8.25 -21.57
CA LEU A 97 -0.82 6.96 -22.13
C LEU A 97 -2.03 6.38 -21.37
N ASP A 98 -2.58 7.12 -20.42
CA ASP A 98 -3.76 6.77 -19.65
C ASP A 98 -5.04 7.25 -20.35
N ASN A 99 -5.42 6.61 -21.47
CA ASN A 99 -6.64 6.94 -22.23
C ASN A 99 -7.96 6.73 -21.43
N GLY A 100 -8.22 7.51 -20.38
CA GLY A 100 -9.42 7.42 -19.53
C GLY A 100 -9.41 6.25 -18.55
N TYR A 101 -8.30 5.52 -18.42
CA TYR A 101 -8.20 4.26 -17.68
C TYR A 101 -7.97 4.41 -16.16
N LEU A 102 -7.96 5.65 -15.65
CA LEU A 102 -7.98 5.94 -14.21
C LEU A 102 -9.22 5.39 -13.49
N ASN A 103 -10.27 5.02 -14.23
CA ASN A 103 -11.51 4.43 -13.72
C ASN A 103 -11.47 2.91 -13.51
N TYR A 104 -10.36 2.23 -13.84
CA TYR A 104 -10.27 0.80 -13.52
C TYR A 104 -10.19 0.58 -12.00
N PRO A 105 -10.89 -0.43 -11.46
CA PRO A 105 -10.93 -0.70 -10.03
C PRO A 105 -9.52 -0.91 -9.45
N HIS A 106 -9.10 0.00 -8.57
CA HIS A 106 -7.80 -0.05 -7.89
C HIS A 106 -7.89 -0.83 -6.58
N GLY A 107 -6.85 -1.57 -6.22
CA GLY A 107 -6.79 -2.29 -4.94
C GLY A 107 -7.86 -3.40 -4.84
N LEU A 108 -8.58 -3.45 -3.72
CA LEU A 108 -9.52 -4.53 -3.39
C LEU A 108 -10.75 -4.62 -4.30
N SER A 109 -11.09 -3.58 -5.06
CA SER A 109 -12.18 -3.66 -6.05
C SER A 109 -11.85 -4.61 -7.21
N PHE A 110 -10.57 -4.96 -7.41
CA PHE A 110 -10.14 -6.00 -8.34
C PHE A 110 -10.58 -7.40 -7.88
N PHE A 111 -10.60 -7.65 -6.56
CA PHE A 111 -11.05 -8.91 -5.96
C PHE A 111 -12.57 -9.04 -5.84
N LYS A 112 -13.32 -7.95 -6.08
CA LYS A 112 -14.79 -7.97 -6.09
C LYS A 112 -15.39 -8.39 -7.44
N GLN A 113 -14.58 -8.56 -8.49
CA GLN A 113 -15.05 -9.02 -9.80
C GLN A 113 -15.10 -10.56 -9.86
N SER A 114 -16.06 -11.10 -10.63
CA SER A 114 -16.15 -12.53 -10.93
C SER A 114 -14.88 -13.02 -11.65
N PHE A 115 -14.41 -14.22 -11.31
CA PHE A 115 -13.17 -14.82 -11.85
C PHE A 115 -13.13 -14.85 -13.38
N HIS A 116 -14.29 -15.05 -14.02
CA HIS A 116 -14.41 -15.07 -15.48
C HIS A 116 -14.30 -13.67 -16.11
N GLY A 117 -14.89 -12.65 -15.47
CA GLY A 117 -14.78 -11.25 -15.88
C GLY A 117 -13.36 -10.70 -15.70
N LEU A 118 -12.64 -11.21 -14.70
CA LEU A 118 -11.21 -10.93 -14.49
C LEU A 118 -10.35 -11.43 -15.67
N ILE A 119 -10.56 -12.67 -16.14
CA ILE A 119 -9.75 -13.23 -17.23
C ILE A 119 -9.97 -12.46 -18.54
N ILE A 120 -11.22 -12.12 -18.87
CA ILE A 120 -11.54 -11.38 -20.10
C ILE A 120 -10.99 -9.95 -20.02
N SER A 121 -11.15 -9.27 -18.88
CA SER A 121 -10.60 -7.92 -18.67
C SER A 121 -9.07 -7.90 -18.71
N LEU A 122 -8.41 -8.96 -18.21
CA LEU A 122 -6.96 -9.13 -18.29
C LEU A 122 -6.49 -9.38 -19.73
N ALA A 123 -7.25 -10.14 -20.52
CA ALA A 123 -6.94 -10.42 -21.92
C ALA A 123 -7.06 -9.16 -22.80
N ASP A 124 -8.10 -8.34 -22.59
CA ASP A 124 -8.25 -7.05 -23.27
C ASP A 124 -7.21 -6.02 -22.82
N LEU A 125 -6.83 -6.03 -21.53
CA LEU A 125 -5.75 -5.17 -21.02
C LEU A 125 -4.36 -5.57 -21.56
N ALA A 126 -4.12 -6.86 -21.85
CA ALA A 126 -2.83 -7.37 -22.29
C ALA A 126 -2.37 -6.78 -23.65
N GLY A 127 -3.31 -6.35 -24.48
CA GLY A 127 -3.04 -5.64 -25.74
C GLY A 127 -2.79 -4.13 -25.58
N SER A 128 -2.92 -3.59 -24.37
CA SER A 128 -2.81 -2.14 -24.09
C SER A 128 -1.53 -1.80 -23.31
N PRO A 129 -1.12 -0.52 -23.25
CA PRO A 129 -0.03 -0.06 -22.39
C PRO A 129 -0.20 -0.42 -20.89
N LEU A 130 -1.42 -0.78 -20.46
CA LEU A 130 -1.72 -1.22 -19.10
C LEU A 130 -1.25 -2.65 -18.79
N ALA A 131 -0.92 -3.45 -19.79
CA ALA A 131 -0.30 -4.77 -19.59
C ALA A 131 0.99 -4.66 -18.76
N LEU A 132 1.74 -3.58 -18.97
CA LEU A 132 2.96 -3.27 -18.23
C LEU A 132 2.65 -2.98 -16.74
N VAL A 133 1.55 -2.29 -16.43
CA VAL A 133 1.09 -2.09 -15.04
C VAL A 133 0.74 -3.43 -14.40
N LEU A 134 0.01 -4.29 -15.12
CA LEU A 134 -0.35 -5.61 -14.61
C LEU A 134 0.89 -6.45 -14.30
N LEU A 135 1.90 -6.44 -15.17
CA LEU A 135 3.17 -7.13 -14.93
C LEU A 135 3.88 -6.60 -13.68
N PHE A 136 3.98 -5.28 -13.51
CA PHE A 136 4.57 -4.70 -12.30
C PHE A 136 3.77 -5.05 -11.05
N ARG A 137 2.44 -5.01 -11.12
CA ARG A 137 1.57 -5.37 -10.00
C ARG A 137 1.71 -6.86 -9.63
N LEU A 138 1.76 -7.75 -10.62
CA LEU A 138 2.03 -9.18 -10.40
C LEU A 138 3.40 -9.41 -9.76
N PHE A 139 4.44 -8.74 -10.26
CA PHE A 139 5.78 -8.80 -9.67
C PHE A 139 5.77 -8.39 -8.19
N TRP A 140 5.06 -7.32 -7.83
CA TRP A 140 4.99 -6.86 -6.45
C TRP A 140 4.11 -7.73 -5.56
N ILE A 141 3.02 -8.29 -6.08
CA ILE A 141 2.22 -9.30 -5.36
C ILE A 141 3.09 -10.53 -5.05
N LEU A 142 3.83 -11.05 -6.04
CA LEU A 142 4.76 -12.15 -5.84
C LEU A 142 5.85 -11.79 -4.82
N THR A 143 6.42 -10.60 -4.92
CA THR A 143 7.43 -10.10 -3.97
C THR A 143 6.86 -10.01 -2.55
N ALA A 144 5.62 -9.56 -2.39
CA ALA A 144 4.94 -9.49 -1.09
C ALA A 144 4.72 -10.89 -0.49
N VAL A 145 4.31 -11.87 -1.31
CA VAL A 145 4.16 -13.26 -0.89
C VAL A 145 5.51 -13.84 -0.46
N CYS A 146 6.56 -13.65 -1.27
CA CYS A 146 7.93 -14.06 -0.93
C CYS A 146 8.46 -13.36 0.33
N PHE A 147 8.11 -12.10 0.54
CA PHE A 147 8.46 -11.34 1.74
C PHE A 147 7.81 -11.96 2.98
N MET A 148 6.51 -12.25 2.93
CA MET A 148 5.79 -12.91 4.02
C MET A 148 6.34 -14.31 4.31
N MET A 149 6.66 -15.10 3.29
CA MET A 149 7.30 -16.41 3.45
C MET A 149 8.68 -16.28 4.12
N SER A 150 9.51 -15.33 3.66
CA SER A 150 10.82 -15.04 4.25
C SER A 150 10.71 -14.63 5.72
N LEU A 151 9.72 -13.80 6.05
CA LEU A 151 9.45 -13.33 7.40
C LEU A 151 9.09 -14.49 8.33
N VAL A 152 8.11 -15.31 7.93
CA VAL A 152 7.66 -16.47 8.72
C VAL A 152 8.78 -17.49 8.88
N TYR A 153 9.53 -17.76 7.81
CA TYR A 153 10.66 -18.69 7.86
C TYR A 153 11.75 -18.23 8.84
N GLN A 154 12.18 -16.96 8.75
CA GLN A 154 13.18 -16.41 9.66
C GLN A 154 12.68 -16.36 11.11
N ALA A 155 11.41 -16.01 11.33
CA ALA A 155 10.82 -15.96 12.66
C ALA A 155 10.73 -17.35 13.34
N VAL A 156 10.38 -18.39 12.59
CA VAL A 156 10.12 -19.73 13.16
C VAL A 156 11.36 -20.62 13.19
N LYS A 157 12.25 -20.54 12.20
CA LYS A 157 13.32 -21.54 12.00
C LYS A 157 14.72 -21.05 12.32
N LYS A 158 15.04 -19.78 12.09
CA LYS A 158 16.43 -19.27 12.22
C LYS A 158 16.62 -18.23 13.32
N GLY A 159 15.54 -17.56 13.75
CA GLY A 159 15.65 -16.30 14.47
C GLY A 159 16.09 -15.15 13.56
N PHE A 160 15.86 -13.92 14.01
CA PHE A 160 16.25 -12.74 13.25
C PHE A 160 17.72 -12.40 13.49
N ASN A 161 18.49 -12.30 12.40
CA ASN A 161 19.79 -11.62 12.44
C ASN A 161 19.55 -10.11 12.68
N ILE A 162 20.44 -9.42 13.40
CA ILE A 162 20.35 -7.98 13.67
C ILE A 162 20.13 -7.16 12.40
N TYR A 163 20.76 -7.53 11.28
CA TYR A 163 20.58 -6.87 9.99
C TYR A 163 19.18 -7.08 9.41
N SER A 164 18.66 -8.30 9.49
CA SER A 164 17.31 -8.65 9.03
C SER A 164 16.24 -7.97 9.89
N GLY A 165 16.48 -7.89 11.21
CA GLY A 165 15.65 -7.13 12.14
C GLY A 165 15.66 -5.64 11.83
N PHE A 166 16.83 -5.06 11.56
CA PHE A 166 16.96 -3.66 11.15
C PHE A 166 16.19 -3.35 9.86
N PHE A 167 16.33 -4.19 8.82
CA PHE A 167 15.55 -4.04 7.59
C PHE A 167 14.05 -4.17 7.84
N LEU A 168 13.62 -5.13 8.66
CA LEU A 168 12.21 -5.29 9.00
C LEU A 168 11.66 -4.04 9.70
N VAL A 169 12.39 -3.48 10.67
CA VAL A 169 11.99 -2.25 11.37
C VAL A 169 11.86 -1.08 10.40
N LEU A 170 12.81 -0.91 9.47
CA LEU A 170 12.71 0.13 8.45
C LEU A 170 11.49 -0.08 7.53
N ILE A 171 11.28 -1.30 7.05
CA ILE A 171 10.14 -1.64 6.20
C ILE A 171 8.82 -1.34 6.92
N LEU A 172 8.70 -1.78 8.17
CA LEU A 172 7.52 -1.55 9.00
C LEU A 172 7.31 -0.07 9.32
N TYR A 173 8.38 0.69 9.59
CA TYR A 173 8.29 2.12 9.82
C TYR A 173 7.64 2.82 8.62
N PHE A 174 8.14 2.57 7.40
CA PHE A 174 7.55 3.17 6.21
C PHE A 174 6.14 2.66 5.94
N ALA A 175 5.89 1.36 6.08
CA ALA A 175 4.55 0.80 5.93
C ALA A 175 3.55 1.47 6.89
N LEU A 176 3.88 1.59 8.17
CA LEU A 176 3.03 2.24 9.17
C LEU A 176 2.81 3.73 8.88
N THR A 177 3.82 4.46 8.40
CA THR A 177 3.65 5.87 8.02
C THR A 177 2.66 6.04 6.85
N THR A 178 2.50 5.03 5.99
CA THR A 178 1.52 5.10 4.89
C THR A 178 0.08 4.97 5.34
N ILE A 179 -0.20 4.43 6.54
CA ILE A 179 -1.55 4.40 7.11
C ILE A 179 -2.12 5.82 7.22
N ALA A 180 -1.31 6.82 7.56
CA ALA A 180 -1.75 8.20 7.66
C ALA A 180 -2.24 8.78 6.31
N ASN A 181 -1.83 8.20 5.18
CA ASN A 181 -2.31 8.61 3.85
C ASN A 181 -3.64 7.92 3.45
N GLY A 182 -4.08 6.89 4.17
CA GLY A 182 -5.33 6.17 3.88
C GLY A 182 -5.38 5.61 2.45
N LEU A 183 -6.48 5.82 1.73
CA LEU A 183 -6.64 5.44 0.33
C LEU A 183 -5.91 6.39 -0.64
N GLY A 184 -5.34 7.50 -0.14
CA GLY A 184 -4.48 8.40 -0.91
C GLY A 184 -3.02 7.97 -1.00
N VAL A 185 -2.69 6.72 -0.66
CA VAL A 185 -1.32 6.19 -0.69
C VAL A 185 -0.72 6.35 -2.08
N ASN A 186 0.36 7.13 -2.15
CA ASN A 186 1.13 7.31 -3.36
C ASN A 186 2.34 6.36 -3.37
N ALA A 187 2.67 5.79 -4.54
CA ALA A 187 3.83 4.92 -4.74
C ALA A 187 5.16 5.55 -4.27
N ARG A 188 5.22 6.88 -4.16
CA ARG A 188 6.37 7.63 -3.62
C ARG A 188 6.84 7.15 -2.25
N PHE A 189 5.93 6.78 -1.34
CA PHE A 189 6.31 6.37 0.02
C PHE A 189 7.02 5.01 0.08
N ARG A 190 6.87 4.20 -0.98
CA ARG A 190 7.45 2.86 -1.08
C ARG A 190 8.86 2.89 -1.69
N TYR A 191 9.18 3.91 -2.48
CA TYR A 191 10.41 3.98 -3.27
C TYR A 191 11.70 3.75 -2.46
N PRO A 192 11.90 4.38 -1.28
CA PRO A 192 13.12 4.17 -0.49
C PRO A 192 13.28 2.75 0.07
N VAL A 193 12.19 1.99 0.12
CA VAL A 193 12.10 0.72 0.86
C VAL A 193 12.06 -0.48 -0.08
N ASN A 194 11.78 -0.26 -1.36
CA ASN A 194 11.73 -1.30 -2.38
C ASN A 194 13.00 -2.17 -2.39
N ALA A 195 14.18 -1.54 -2.34
CA ALA A 195 15.44 -2.26 -2.29
C ALA A 195 15.57 -3.10 -1.01
N LEU A 196 15.13 -2.57 0.14
CA LEU A 196 15.17 -3.29 1.42
C LEU A 196 14.25 -4.51 1.42
N ILE A 197 13.05 -4.38 0.86
CA ILE A 197 12.11 -5.51 0.69
C ILE A 197 12.76 -6.59 -0.17
N LEU A 198 13.37 -6.23 -1.30
CA LEU A 198 14.01 -7.20 -2.19
C LEU A 198 15.21 -7.88 -1.53
N ILE A 199 16.07 -7.14 -0.82
CA ILE A 199 17.19 -7.72 -0.07
C ILE A 199 16.68 -8.73 0.97
N PHE A 200 15.64 -8.37 1.72
CA PHE A 200 15.05 -9.24 2.73
C PHE A 200 14.42 -10.52 2.12
N VAL A 201 13.78 -10.38 0.96
CA VAL A 201 13.22 -11.51 0.20
C VAL A 201 14.34 -12.45 -0.27
N ILE A 202 15.39 -11.91 -0.90
CA ILE A 202 16.52 -12.69 -1.43
C ILE A 202 17.21 -13.44 -0.29
N GLN A 203 17.45 -12.79 0.85
CA GLN A 203 18.09 -13.41 2.01
C GLN A 203 17.28 -14.61 2.52
N GLY A 204 15.97 -14.45 2.70
CA GLY A 204 15.11 -15.56 3.15
C GLY A 204 15.01 -16.68 2.13
N TRP A 205 14.93 -16.34 0.84
CA TRP A 205 14.89 -17.32 -0.24
C TRP A 205 16.18 -18.15 -0.32
N GLN A 206 17.35 -17.50 -0.22
CA GLN A 206 18.64 -18.20 -0.16
C GLN A 206 18.72 -19.14 1.05
N ALA A 207 18.27 -18.69 2.22
CA ALA A 207 18.27 -19.52 3.41
C ALA A 207 17.37 -20.76 3.25
N TRP A 208 16.17 -20.59 2.70
CA TRP A 208 15.25 -21.68 2.41
C TRP A 208 15.80 -22.68 1.39
N LEU A 209 16.39 -22.20 0.29
CA LEU A 209 17.01 -23.05 -0.73
C LEU A 209 18.18 -23.88 -0.18
N ASN A 210 19.01 -23.28 0.68
CA ASN A 210 20.15 -23.98 1.27
C ASN A 210 19.70 -25.11 2.20
N GLU A 211 18.65 -24.90 3.00
CA GLU A 211 18.07 -25.95 3.85
C GLU A 211 17.41 -27.06 3.02
N TYR A 212 16.71 -26.70 1.93
CA TYR A 212 16.13 -27.69 1.03
C TYR A 212 17.19 -28.57 0.37
N ARG A 213 18.31 -27.96 -0.07
CA ARG A 213 19.45 -28.70 -0.64
C ARG A 213 20.12 -29.61 0.38
N SER A 214 20.34 -29.14 1.62
CA SER A 214 21.00 -29.96 2.64
C SER A 214 20.17 -31.19 3.03
N LYS A 215 18.84 -31.05 3.17
CA LYS A 215 17.93 -32.17 3.44
C LYS A 215 17.91 -33.19 2.30
N LYS A 216 17.96 -32.72 1.04
CA LYS A 216 17.99 -33.62 -0.11
C LYS A 216 19.28 -34.44 -0.17
N LEU A 217 20.42 -33.82 0.17
CA LEU A 217 21.71 -34.52 0.22
C LEU A 217 21.76 -35.56 1.35
N SER A 218 21.25 -35.24 2.55
CA SER A 218 21.22 -36.21 3.65
C SER A 218 20.34 -37.43 3.38
N VAL A 219 19.29 -37.29 2.57
CA VAL A 219 18.44 -38.43 2.17
C VAL A 219 19.18 -39.35 1.17
N LEU A 220 20.02 -38.79 0.30
CA LEU A 220 20.80 -39.55 -0.67
C LEU A 220 22.01 -40.27 -0.06
N GLU A 221 22.57 -39.78 1.04
CA GLU A 221 23.66 -40.45 1.76
C GLU A 221 23.19 -41.62 2.63
N CYS A 222 21.88 -41.71 2.93
CA CYS A 222 21.28 -42.80 3.70
C CYS A 222 20.59 -43.88 2.84
N SER A 223 20.59 -43.74 1.51
CA SER A 223 20.04 -44.72 0.55
C SER A 223 21.15 -45.48 -0.16
#